data_AF-X1SWZ6-F1
#
_entry.id   AF-X1SWZ6-F1
#
_cell.length_a   1.000
_cell.length_b   1.000
_cell.length_c   1.000
_cell.angle_alpha   90.00
_cell.angle_beta   90.00
_cell.angle_gamma   90.00
#
_symmetry.space_group_name_H-M   'P 1'
#
loop_
_entity.id
_entity.type
_entity.pdbx_description
1 polymer ?
#
loop_
_entity_poly.entity_id
_entity_poly.type
_entity_poly.pdbx_seq_one_letter_code
_entity_poly.pdbx_strand_id
1 'polypeptide(L)'
;MYSKMIMSFDINYNIESLKVSNDLEDDFEQIQNYIPIYKKYFQLDDLSWNKISLNYENQVLSLNEKVSYNEYSSLMKDGTTQNCFIKFCPLFDPLKMMVGKINDESVVLPSFNDPENINFNTSNNSAFVDSFFS
;
A
#
# COMPACT_ATOMS: atom_id res chain seq x y z
N MET A 1 -11.03 -2.51 38.27
CA MET A 1 -9.95 -3.40 37.80
C MET A 1 -10.11 -3.53 36.30
N TYR A 2 -9.41 -2.71 35.52
CA TYR A 2 -9.56 -2.70 34.06
C TYR A 2 -8.81 -3.90 33.47
N SER A 3 -9.56 -4.83 32.88
CA SER A 3 -9.00 -5.95 32.13
C SER A 3 -8.33 -5.40 30.87
N LYS A 4 -7.00 -5.50 30.82
CA LYS A 4 -6.21 -5.15 29.63
C LYS A 4 -6.39 -6.30 28.64
N MET A 5 -7.33 -6.15 27.71
CA MET A 5 -7.48 -7.10 26.60
C MET A 5 -6.23 -6.99 25.72
N ILE A 6 -5.32 -7.96 25.86
CA ILE A 6 -4.17 -8.10 24.98
C ILE A 6 -4.70 -8.81 23.74
N MET A 7 -4.99 -8.05 22.69
CA MET A 7 -5.30 -8.62 21.38
C MET A 7 -3.97 -9.06 20.77
N SER A 8 -3.68 -10.35 20.81
CA SER A 8 -2.57 -10.95 20.05
C SER A 8 -3.05 -11.16 18.62
N PHE A 9 -2.64 -10.30 17.70
CA PHE A 9 -2.76 -10.56 16.27
C PHE A 9 -1.48 -11.23 15.81
N ASP A 10 -1.58 -12.47 15.34
CA ASP A 10 -0.51 -13.10 14.57
C ASP A 10 -0.54 -12.51 13.16
N ILE A 11 0.17 -11.40 12.97
CA ILE A 11 0.27 -10.72 11.69
C ILE A 11 1.33 -11.44 10.86
N ASN A 12 0.88 -12.26 9.91
CA ASN A 12 1.75 -12.94 8.96
C ASN A 12 1.87 -12.14 7.67
N TYR A 13 3.02 -12.24 7.02
CA TYR A 13 3.27 -11.60 5.73
C TYR A 13 3.80 -12.61 4.71
N ASN A 14 3.54 -12.33 3.44
CA ASN A 14 3.95 -13.12 2.28
C ASN A 14 4.94 -12.30 1.45
N ILE A 15 5.83 -12.98 0.72
CA ILE A 15 6.74 -12.34 -0.23
C ILE A 15 6.16 -12.50 -1.64
N GLU A 16 5.12 -11.73 -1.93
CA GLU A 16 4.49 -11.70 -3.25
C GLU A 16 4.08 -10.27 -3.59
N SER A 17 4.46 -9.81 -4.78
CA SER A 17 4.05 -8.53 -5.32
C SER A 17 2.79 -8.70 -6.17
N LEU A 18 1.88 -7.72 -6.07
CA LEU A 18 0.74 -7.60 -6.97
C LEU A 18 1.21 -7.62 -8.43
N LYS A 19 0.57 -8.42 -9.27
CA LYS A 19 0.80 -8.43 -10.72
C LYS A 19 -0.25 -7.56 -11.40
N VAL A 20 0.17 -6.75 -12.34
CA VAL A 20 -0.74 -5.95 -13.18
C VAL A 20 -0.58 -6.44 -14.60
N SER A 21 -1.69 -6.68 -15.29
CA SER A 21 -1.68 -7.07 -16.70
C SER A 21 -1.09 -5.96 -17.56
N ASN A 22 -0.41 -6.33 -18.65
CA ASN A 22 0.25 -5.36 -19.53
C ASN A 22 -0.74 -4.32 -20.10
N ASP A 23 -2.00 -4.73 -20.30
CA ASP A 23 -3.07 -3.85 -20.81
C ASP A 23 -3.47 -2.73 -19.82
N LEU A 24 -3.00 -2.80 -18.57
CA LEU A 24 -3.24 -1.83 -17.51
C LEU A 24 -1.99 -1.01 -17.15
N GLU A 25 -0.87 -1.16 -17.87
CA GLU A 25 0.37 -0.43 -17.56
C GLU A 25 0.20 1.10 -17.62
N ASP A 26 -0.67 1.60 -18.50
CA ASP A 26 -0.95 3.05 -18.62
C ASP A 26 -1.72 3.63 -17.42
N ASP A 27 -2.37 2.78 -16.61
CA ASP A 27 -3.14 3.21 -15.44
C ASP A 27 -2.29 3.31 -14.17
N PHE A 28 -1.12 2.67 -14.14
CA PHE A 28 -0.30 2.54 -12.93
C PHE A 28 1.16 2.86 -13.20
N GLU A 29 1.68 3.85 -12.50
CA GLU A 29 3.11 4.16 -12.47
C GLU A 29 3.72 3.79 -11.12
N GLN A 30 4.93 3.22 -11.12
CA GLN A 30 5.75 3.02 -9.93
C GLN A 30 5.05 2.29 -8.76
N ILE A 31 4.34 1.20 -9.04
CA ILE A 31 3.64 0.40 -8.03
C ILE A 31 4.58 0.00 -6.89
N GLN A 32 4.12 0.26 -5.65
CA GLN A 32 4.86 0.00 -4.43
C GLN A 32 4.00 -0.83 -3.46
N ASN A 33 4.58 -1.87 -2.86
CA ASN A 33 3.95 -2.67 -1.80
C ASN A 33 4.41 -2.27 -0.39
N TYR A 34 5.50 -1.51 -0.30
CA TYR A 34 6.03 -1.06 0.97
C TYR A 34 5.16 0.02 1.61
N ILE A 35 4.85 -0.19 2.89
CA ILE A 35 4.16 0.78 3.73
C ILE A 35 5.06 1.07 4.94
N PRO A 36 5.37 2.34 5.25
CA PRO A 36 6.25 2.70 6.38
C PRO A 36 5.86 2.12 7.74
N ILE A 37 4.58 1.82 7.96
CA ILE A 37 4.10 1.19 9.20
C ILE A 37 4.67 -0.22 9.41
N TYR A 38 5.05 -0.92 8.34
CA TYR A 38 5.64 -2.27 8.39
C TYR A 38 6.92 -2.33 9.22
N LYS A 39 7.73 -1.26 9.23
CA LYS A 39 8.95 -1.17 10.06
C LYS A 39 8.69 -1.35 11.56
N LYS A 40 7.46 -1.12 12.04
CA LYS A 40 7.10 -1.30 13.46
C LYS A 40 6.80 -2.76 13.81
N TYR A 41 6.39 -3.56 12.83
CA TYR A 41 5.86 -4.91 13.06
C TYR A 41 6.74 -6.02 12.47
N PHE A 42 7.53 -5.70 11.43
CA PHE A 42 8.34 -6.68 10.71
C PHE A 42 9.82 -6.25 10.66
N GLN A 43 10.70 -7.25 10.66
CA GLN A 43 12.10 -7.06 10.28
C GLN A 43 12.18 -7.13 8.76
N LEU A 44 12.43 -5.98 8.14
CA LEU A 44 12.57 -5.85 6.69
C LEU A 44 14.06 -5.80 6.34
N ASP A 45 14.41 -6.31 5.16
CA ASP A 45 15.74 -6.19 4.58
C ASP A 45 15.70 -5.43 3.24
N ASP A 46 16.87 -5.04 2.76
CA ASP A 46 17.04 -4.26 1.53
C ASP A 46 16.52 -4.97 0.26
N LEU A 47 16.34 -6.28 0.31
CA LEU A 47 15.95 -7.12 -0.83
C LEU A 47 14.45 -7.44 -0.85
N SER A 48 13.78 -7.41 0.31
CA SER A 48 12.40 -7.86 0.50
C SER A 48 11.43 -6.74 0.87
N TRP A 49 11.93 -5.55 1.27
CA TRP A 49 11.08 -4.47 1.79
C TRP A 49 9.88 -4.10 0.90
N ASN A 50 10.03 -4.16 -0.44
CA ASN A 50 8.98 -3.83 -1.41
C ASN A 50 8.24 -5.05 -2.00
N LYS A 51 8.47 -6.24 -1.44
CA LYS A 51 7.84 -7.50 -1.88
C LYS A 51 6.91 -8.08 -0.83
N ILE A 52 6.72 -7.36 0.27
CA ILE A 52 5.96 -7.82 1.42
C ILE A 52 4.51 -7.38 1.28
N SER A 53 3.61 -8.34 1.47
CA SER A 53 2.17 -8.13 1.56
C SER A 53 1.63 -8.86 2.77
N LEU A 54 0.58 -8.32 3.39
CA LEU A 54 -0.07 -8.97 4.52
C LEU A 54 -0.84 -10.20 4.05
N ASN A 55 -0.80 -11.27 4.85
CA ASN A 55 -1.42 -12.53 4.50
C ASN A 55 -2.92 -12.52 4.81
N TYR A 56 -3.70 -11.83 3.99
CA TYR A 56 -5.16 -11.81 4.09
C TYR A 56 -5.80 -13.03 3.44
N GLU A 57 -6.99 -13.40 3.91
CA GLU A 57 -7.82 -14.44 3.30
C GLU A 57 -8.24 -14.01 1.87
N ASN A 58 -8.75 -12.78 1.75
CA ASN A 58 -9.18 -12.17 0.49
C ASN A 58 -8.05 -11.35 -0.15
N GLN A 59 -6.92 -11.99 -0.42
CA GLN A 59 -5.77 -11.32 -1.05
C GLN A 59 -5.93 -11.26 -2.58
N VAL A 60 -5.69 -10.09 -3.17
CA VAL A 60 -5.60 -9.90 -4.62
C VAL A 60 -4.21 -10.33 -5.11
N LEU A 61 -4.16 -11.19 -6.13
CA LEU A 61 -2.92 -11.65 -6.76
C LEU A 61 -2.61 -10.88 -8.05
N SER A 62 -3.63 -10.60 -8.86
CA SER A 62 -3.45 -9.81 -10.08
C SER A 62 -4.64 -8.93 -10.44
N LEU A 63 -4.35 -7.82 -11.12
CA LEU A 63 -5.34 -7.00 -11.81
C LEU A 63 -5.35 -7.39 -13.29
N ASN A 64 -6.53 -7.66 -13.85
CA ASN A 64 -6.69 -8.26 -15.18
C ASN A 64 -7.23 -7.24 -16.19
N GLU A 65 -8.34 -6.58 -15.86
CA GLU A 65 -9.01 -5.63 -16.77
C GLU A 65 -9.64 -4.48 -15.97
N LYS A 66 -9.74 -3.31 -16.61
CA LYS A 66 -10.41 -2.14 -16.07
C LYS A 66 -11.90 -2.24 -16.36
N VAL A 67 -12.71 -2.23 -15.31
CA VAL A 67 -14.18 -2.30 -15.40
C VAL A 67 -14.78 -0.89 -15.44
N SER A 68 -14.27 0.00 -14.59
CA SER A 68 -14.65 1.41 -14.54
C SER A 68 -13.45 2.27 -14.13
N TYR A 69 -13.66 3.54 -13.76
CA TYR A 69 -12.54 4.43 -13.44
C TYR A 69 -11.68 3.92 -12.26
N ASN A 70 -12.32 3.36 -11.22
CA ASN A 70 -11.65 2.87 -10.00
C ASN A 70 -11.89 1.38 -9.73
N GLU A 71 -12.58 0.69 -10.64
CA GLU A 71 -12.91 -0.72 -10.47
C GLU A 71 -12.17 -1.56 -11.49
N TYR A 72 -11.58 -2.64 -11.00
CA TYR A 72 -10.77 -3.55 -11.77
C TYR A 72 -11.19 -4.98 -11.47
N SER A 73 -11.26 -5.80 -12.52
CA SER A 73 -11.41 -7.25 -12.38
C SER A 73 -10.08 -7.82 -11.91
N SER A 74 -10.12 -8.64 -10.87
CA SER A 74 -8.92 -9.11 -10.18
C SER A 74 -8.97 -10.61 -9.92
N LEU A 75 -7.81 -11.26 -9.96
CA LEU A 75 -7.63 -12.64 -9.55
C LEU A 75 -7.36 -12.68 -8.05
N MET A 76 -8.20 -13.38 -7.32
CA MET A 76 -8.07 -13.58 -5.88
C MET A 76 -7.21 -14.80 -5.56
N LYS A 77 -6.71 -14.87 -4.33
CA LYS A 77 -5.89 -15.99 -3.83
C LYS A 77 -6.60 -17.36 -3.88
N ASP A 78 -7.92 -17.37 -3.76
CA ASP A 78 -8.75 -18.58 -3.88
C ASP A 78 -8.96 -19.03 -5.34
N GLY A 79 -8.41 -18.30 -6.30
CA GLY A 79 -8.55 -18.55 -7.73
C GLY A 79 -9.83 -17.99 -8.35
N THR A 80 -10.67 -17.30 -7.58
CA THR A 80 -11.87 -16.64 -8.10
C THR A 80 -11.53 -15.29 -8.73
N THR A 81 -12.35 -14.87 -9.70
CA THR A 81 -12.28 -13.52 -10.24
C THR A 81 -13.32 -12.65 -9.52
N GLN A 82 -12.87 -11.54 -8.95
CA GLN A 82 -13.71 -10.58 -8.25
C GLN A 82 -13.37 -9.15 -8.66
N ASN A 83 -14.37 -8.28 -8.64
CA ASN A 83 -14.14 -6.86 -8.86
C ASN A 83 -13.58 -6.24 -7.59
N CYS A 84 -12.46 -5.56 -7.71
CA CYS A 84 -11.83 -4.79 -6.65
C CYS A 84 -11.94 -3.29 -6.94
N PHE A 85 -12.00 -2.50 -5.87
CA PHE A 85 -12.05 -1.05 -5.95
C PHE A 85 -10.73 -0.48 -5.43
N ILE A 86 -10.08 0.35 -6.24
CA ILE A 86 -8.84 1.02 -5.84
C ILE A 86 -9.21 2.35 -5.18
N LYS A 87 -8.95 2.44 -3.87
CA LYS A 87 -9.15 3.66 -3.10
C LYS A 87 -8.06 4.67 -3.43
N PHE A 88 -8.45 5.91 -3.73
CA PHE A 88 -7.52 7.03 -3.71
C PHE A 88 -7.34 7.52 -2.29
N CYS A 89 -6.12 7.37 -1.76
CA CYS A 89 -5.74 7.99 -0.50
C CYS A 89 -4.55 8.94 -0.75
N PRO A 90 -4.73 10.26 -0.59
CA PRO A 90 -3.66 11.20 -0.87
C PRO A 90 -2.54 11.03 0.17
N LEU A 91 -1.31 10.88 -0.32
CA LEU A 91 -0.11 10.76 0.53
C LEU A 91 0.16 12.04 1.32
N PHE A 92 -0.28 13.18 0.80
CA PHE A 92 -0.08 14.50 1.36
C PHE A 92 -1.37 15.32 1.26
N ASP A 93 -1.42 16.42 2.01
CA ASP A 93 -2.55 17.35 1.96
C ASP A 93 -2.55 18.12 0.62
N PRO A 94 -3.53 17.90 -0.27
CA PRO A 94 -3.58 18.56 -1.58
C PRO A 94 -3.59 20.09 -1.47
N LEU A 95 -4.12 20.64 -0.37
CA LEU A 95 -4.12 22.09 -0.15
C LEU A 95 -2.71 22.64 0.01
N LYS A 96 -1.79 21.88 0.63
CA LYS A 96 -0.38 22.27 0.77
C LYS A 96 0.33 22.35 -0.58
N MET A 97 -0.05 21.50 -1.53
CA MET A 97 0.43 21.55 -2.91
C MET A 97 -0.14 22.77 -3.64
N MET A 98 -1.44 23.03 -3.53
CA MET A 98 -2.09 24.19 -4.19
C MET A 98 -1.53 25.54 -3.73
N VAL A 99 -1.08 25.66 -2.47
CA VAL A 99 -0.46 26.89 -1.95
C VAL A 99 1.06 26.96 -2.18
N GLY A 100 1.65 25.99 -2.89
CA GLY A 100 3.09 25.96 -3.21
C GLY A 100 4.01 25.60 -2.04
N LYS A 101 3.49 24.96 -0.98
CA LYS A 101 4.34 24.44 0.12
C LYS A 101 4.99 23.11 -0.22
N ILE A 102 4.41 22.38 -1.17
CA ILE A 102 4.90 21.10 -1.69
C ILE A 102 5.04 21.29 -3.20
N ASN A 103 6.22 20.98 -3.74
CA ASN A 103 6.48 21.02 -5.18
C ASN A 103 6.22 19.62 -5.77
N ASP A 104 5.80 19.54 -7.03
CA ASP A 104 5.53 18.24 -7.68
C ASP A 104 6.76 17.31 -7.66
N GLU A 105 7.96 17.86 -7.86
CA GLU A 105 9.23 17.12 -7.80
C GLU A 105 9.55 16.52 -6.41
N SER A 106 8.85 16.95 -5.35
CA SER A 106 9.08 16.48 -3.98
C SER A 106 8.21 15.28 -3.58
N VAL A 107 7.24 14.90 -4.42
CA VAL A 107 6.35 13.76 -4.15
C VAL A 107 7.06 12.47 -4.55
N VAL A 108 7.79 11.89 -3.60
CA VAL A 108 8.44 10.58 -3.77
C VAL A 108 7.79 9.60 -2.81
N LEU A 109 7.48 8.40 -3.31
CA LEU A 109 6.98 7.31 -2.48
C LEU A 109 8.04 6.93 -1.42
N PRO A 110 7.65 6.66 -0.17
CA PRO A 110 8.60 6.30 0.87
C PRO A 110 9.34 5.01 0.51
N SER A 111 10.62 4.90 0.84
CA SER A 111 11.36 3.65 0.70
C SER A 111 11.92 3.18 2.05
N PHE A 112 12.45 1.96 2.07
CA PHE A 112 12.98 1.38 3.31
C PHE A 112 14.20 2.13 3.86
N ASN A 113 15.13 2.56 3.01
CA ASN A 113 16.38 3.19 3.44
C ASN A 113 16.45 4.70 3.20
N ASP A 114 15.35 5.34 2.81
CA ASP A 114 15.38 6.75 2.46
C ASP A 114 14.81 7.64 3.58
N PRO A 115 15.69 8.33 4.34
CA PRO A 115 15.28 9.30 5.34
C PRO A 115 14.92 10.66 4.73
N GLU A 116 15.19 10.92 3.45
CA GLU A 116 15.14 12.29 2.88
C GLU A 116 13.71 12.81 2.72
N ASN A 117 12.70 11.94 2.73
CA ASN A 117 11.30 12.36 2.61
C ASN A 117 10.54 12.42 3.95
N ILE A 118 11.09 13.20 4.89
CA ILE A 118 10.57 13.37 6.26
C ILE A 118 9.10 13.78 6.29
N ASN A 119 8.62 14.51 5.27
CA ASN A 119 7.24 15.00 5.20
C ASN A 119 6.22 13.90 4.89
N PHE A 120 6.62 12.86 4.14
CA PHE A 120 5.70 11.81 3.67
C PHE A 120 5.99 10.44 4.27
N ASN A 121 7.21 10.18 4.76
CA ASN A 121 7.63 8.92 5.39
C ASN A 121 7.21 8.83 6.88
N THR A 122 6.02 9.32 7.21
CA THR A 122 5.48 9.18 8.57
C THR A 122 4.71 7.87 8.68
N SER A 123 5.17 6.97 9.54
CA SER A 123 4.50 5.66 9.78
C SER A 123 3.03 5.76 10.21
N ASN A 124 2.58 6.94 10.64
CA ASN A 124 1.20 7.22 11.05
C ASN A 124 0.42 8.04 10.00
N ASN A 125 0.92 8.17 8.77
CA ASN A 125 0.17 8.79 7.68
C ASN A 125 -1.14 8.02 7.47
N SER A 126 -2.25 8.74 7.28
CA SER A 126 -3.57 8.13 7.11
C SER A 126 -3.64 7.15 5.95
N ALA A 127 -2.93 7.40 4.85
CA ALA A 127 -2.89 6.49 3.70
C ALA A 127 -2.27 5.14 4.05
N PHE A 128 -1.19 5.15 4.84
CA PHE A 128 -0.51 3.94 5.27
C PHE A 128 -1.30 3.17 6.33
N VAL A 129 -1.94 3.90 7.24
CA VAL A 129 -2.80 3.29 8.26
C VAL A 129 -4.03 2.66 7.59
N ASP A 130 -4.70 3.34 6.66
CA ASP A 130 -5.85 2.79 5.93
C ASP A 130 -5.45 1.55 5.11
N SER A 131 -4.31 1.59 4.43
CA SER A 131 -3.82 0.45 3.64
C SER A 131 -3.46 -0.76 4.52
N PHE A 132 -2.97 -0.55 5.75
CA PHE A 132 -2.69 -1.63 6.70
C PHE A 132 -3.95 -2.33 7.23
N PHE A 133 -5.13 -1.69 7.18
CA PHE A 133 -6.39 -2.24 7.68
C PHE A 133 -7.42 -2.51 6.57
N SER A 134 -7.03 -2.38 5.30
CA SER A 134 -7.90 -2.64 4.15
C SER A 134 -7.96 -4.13 3.79
#